data_AF-A0A1G2VXF0-F1
#
_entry.id   AF-A0A1G2VXF0-F1
#
_cell.length_a   1.000
_cell.length_b   1.000
_cell.length_c   1.000
_cell.angle_alpha   90.00
_cell.angle_beta   90.00
_cell.angle_gamma   90.00
#
_symmetry.space_group_name_H-M   'P 1'
#
loop_
_entity.id
_entity.type
_entity.pdbx_description
1 polymer ?
#
loop_
_entity_poly.entity_id
_entity_poly.type
_entity_poly.pdbx_seq_one_letter_code
_entity_poly.pdbx_strand_id
1 'polypeptide(L)'
;MMSSEADWDALVKAYESARAQSDQAFDAYDALDPATSDDTPEEQHYEACRRLFEAAEDQLLDAVAPSLEGVAYQIRIFAERFHQAVLDEAEMSGEDRPAGEFLRRILTGLERASAA
;
A
#
# COMPACT_ATOMS: atom_id res chain seq x y z
N MET A 1 11.56 -11.38 13.81
CA MET A 1 10.78 -10.85 14.94
C MET A 1 9.32 -10.96 14.56
N MET A 2 8.46 -11.47 15.44
CA MET A 2 7.00 -11.40 15.22
C MET A 2 6.58 -9.97 15.51
N SER A 3 5.93 -9.29 14.55
CA SER A 3 5.27 -8.00 14.83
C SER A 3 4.16 -8.25 15.84
N SER A 4 4.10 -7.44 16.90
CA SER A 4 3.00 -7.52 17.87
C SER A 4 1.70 -6.98 17.27
N GLU A 5 0.54 -7.37 17.79
CA GLU A 5 -0.76 -6.79 17.36
C GLU A 5 -0.76 -5.26 17.48
N ALA A 6 -0.09 -4.70 18.50
CA ALA A 6 0.06 -3.26 18.67
C ALA A 6 0.90 -2.61 17.55
N ASP A 7 1.88 -3.33 17.00
CA ASP A 7 2.66 -2.84 15.85
C ASP A 7 1.81 -2.88 14.57
N TRP A 8 0.94 -3.89 14.42
CA TRP A 8 0.02 -3.99 13.29
C TRP A 8 -1.00 -2.85 13.27
N ASP A 9 -1.66 -2.59 14.40
CA ASP A 9 -2.65 -1.51 14.50
C ASP A 9 -2.02 -0.13 14.23
N ALA A 10 -0.77 0.07 14.66
CA ALA A 10 -0.02 1.28 14.37
C ALA A 10 0.25 1.44 12.86
N LEU A 11 0.61 0.36 12.16
CA LEU A 11 0.80 0.35 10.70
C LEU A 11 -0.50 0.64 9.96
N VAL A 12 -1.61 -0.01 10.36
CA VAL A 12 -2.94 0.23 9.78
C VAL A 12 -3.33 1.70 9.94
N LYS A 13 -3.18 2.25 11.15
CA LYS A 13 -3.50 3.66 11.41
C LYS A 13 -2.62 4.62 10.61
N ALA A 14 -1.33 4.32 10.46
CA ALA A 14 -0.41 5.14 9.66
C ALA A 14 -0.83 5.15 8.18
N TYR A 15 -1.17 3.99 7.63
CA TYR A 15 -1.68 3.85 6.27
C TYR A 15 -2.99 4.60 6.05
N GLU A 16 -3.98 4.42 6.93
CA GLU A 16 -5.28 5.09 6.78
C GLU A 16 -5.16 6.61 6.89
N SER A 17 -4.29 7.10 7.77
CA SER A 17 -3.97 8.53 7.86
C SER A 17 -3.26 9.04 6.62
N ALA A 18 -2.30 8.30 6.07
CA ALA A 18 -1.58 8.70 4.86
C ALA A 18 -2.50 8.72 3.64
N ARG A 19 -3.41 7.75 3.53
CA ARG A 19 -4.45 7.71 2.49
C ARG A 19 -5.35 8.93 2.55
N ALA A 20 -5.91 9.24 3.72
CA ALA A 20 -6.78 10.40 3.89
C ALA A 20 -6.08 11.73 3.53
N GLN A 21 -4.79 11.86 3.85
CA GLN A 21 -3.99 13.02 3.47
C GLN A 21 -3.74 13.08 1.95
N SER A 22 -3.44 11.94 1.33
CA SER A 22 -3.27 11.86 -0.13
C SER A 22 -4.55 12.18 -0.88
N ASP A 23 -5.70 11.66 -0.43
CA ASP A 23 -7.02 11.95 -1.02
C ASP A 23 -7.34 13.46 -0.92
N GLN A 24 -7.11 14.06 0.26
CA GLN A 24 -7.30 15.51 0.45
C GLN A 24 -6.37 16.36 -0.42
N ALA A 25 -5.11 15.96 -0.56
CA ALA A 25 -4.14 16.66 -1.40
C ALA A 25 -4.49 16.50 -2.89
N PHE A 26 -5.03 15.34 -3.29
CA PHE A 26 -5.53 15.11 -4.64
C PHE A 26 -6.73 16.00 -4.93
N ASP A 27 -7.71 16.14 -4.03
CA ASP A 27 -8.86 17.03 -4.23
C ASP A 27 -8.42 18.49 -4.45
N ALA A 28 -7.37 18.94 -3.75
CA ALA A 28 -6.80 20.27 -3.94
C ALA A 28 -6.08 20.42 -5.29
N TYR A 29 -5.35 19.39 -5.72
CA TYR A 29 -4.70 19.32 -7.03
C TYR A 29 -5.73 19.28 -8.18
N ASP A 30 -6.77 18.45 -8.07
CA ASP A 30 -7.82 18.28 -9.10
C ASP A 30 -8.66 19.55 -9.29
N ALA A 31 -8.72 20.42 -8.26
CA ALA A 31 -9.38 21.71 -8.34
C ALA A 31 -8.57 22.79 -9.11
N LEU A 32 -7.31 22.52 -9.48
CA LEU A 32 -6.50 23.43 -10.29
C LEU A 32 -7.03 23.52 -11.73
N ASP A 33 -6.88 24.70 -12.33
CA ASP A 33 -7.18 24.85 -13.77
C ASP A 33 -6.13 24.04 -14.57
N PRO A 34 -6.54 23.17 -15.52
CA PRO A 34 -5.60 22.44 -16.37
C PRO A 34 -4.56 23.31 -17.09
N ALA A 35 -4.84 24.61 -17.28
CA ALA A 35 -3.92 25.57 -17.87
C ALA A 35 -2.80 26.06 -16.93
N THR A 36 -2.80 25.67 -15.64
CA THR A 36 -1.86 26.14 -14.60
C THR A 36 -0.75 25.14 -14.22
N SER A 37 -0.51 24.12 -15.05
CA SER A 37 0.55 23.11 -14.87
C SER A 37 1.96 23.70 -14.98
N ASP A 38 2.47 24.30 -13.89
CA ASP A 38 3.83 24.86 -13.74
C ASP A 38 4.36 24.63 -12.30
N ASP A 39 4.31 23.40 -11.78
CA ASP A 39 4.92 23.01 -10.50
C ASP A 39 4.34 23.79 -9.30
N THR A 40 3.00 23.76 -9.22
CA THR A 40 2.24 24.48 -8.19
C THR A 40 2.51 23.90 -6.79
N PRO A 41 2.36 24.70 -5.71
CA PRO A 41 2.44 24.19 -4.35
C PRO A 41 1.50 23.00 -4.09
N GLU A 42 0.33 23.00 -4.71
CA GLU A 42 -0.67 21.94 -4.63
C GLU A 42 -0.20 20.65 -5.31
N GLU A 43 0.41 20.74 -6.51
CA GLU A 43 1.06 19.60 -7.19
C GLU A 43 2.18 18.99 -6.34
N GLN A 44 3.07 19.82 -5.79
CA GLN A 44 4.16 19.37 -4.93
C GLN A 44 3.64 18.74 -3.64
N HIS A 45 2.58 19.31 -3.07
CA HIS A 45 1.95 18.79 -1.87
C HIS A 45 1.31 17.43 -2.12
N TYR A 46 0.57 17.28 -3.22
CA TYR A 46 0.00 16.00 -3.64
C TYR A 46 1.09 14.95 -3.86
N GLU A 47 2.16 15.27 -4.60
CA GLU A 47 3.28 14.34 -4.80
C GLU A 47 3.96 13.92 -3.49
N ALA A 48 4.10 14.84 -2.52
CA ALA A 48 4.65 14.51 -1.21
C ALA A 48 3.72 13.57 -0.42
N CYS A 49 2.42 13.84 -0.41
CA CYS A 49 1.42 12.99 0.25
C CYS A 49 1.31 11.61 -0.42
N ARG A 50 1.34 11.55 -1.75
CA ARG A 50 1.33 10.31 -2.53
C ARG A 50 2.50 9.41 -2.16
N ARG A 51 3.72 9.97 -2.04
CA ARG A 51 4.91 9.19 -1.62
C ARG A 51 4.79 8.65 -0.19
N LEU A 52 4.21 9.42 0.73
CA LEU A 52 3.97 8.96 2.10
C LEU A 52 2.93 7.84 2.14
N PHE A 53 1.88 7.95 1.33
CA PHE A 53 0.87 6.91 1.16
C PHE A 53 1.47 5.63 0.58
N GLU A 54 2.22 5.70 -0.51
CA GLU A 54 2.91 4.54 -1.12
C GLU A 54 3.90 3.88 -0.13
N ALA A 55 4.64 4.68 0.64
CA ALA A 55 5.55 4.15 1.66
C ALA A 55 4.81 3.43 2.80
N ALA A 56 3.64 3.93 3.21
CA ALA A 56 2.81 3.27 4.21
C ALA A 56 2.18 1.97 3.66
N GLU A 57 1.80 1.94 2.38
CA GLU A 57 1.36 0.73 1.69
C GLU A 57 2.45 -0.34 1.68
N ASP A 58 3.68 0.03 1.28
CA ASP A 58 4.83 -0.88 1.26
C ASP A 58 5.07 -1.49 2.65
N GLN A 59 5.06 -0.66 3.70
CA GLN A 59 5.24 -1.14 5.08
C GLN A 59 4.18 -2.15 5.51
N LEU A 60 2.91 -1.93 5.16
CA LEU A 60 1.83 -2.87 5.46
C LEU A 60 1.93 -4.15 4.65
N LEU A 61 2.30 -4.08 3.37
CA LEU A 61 2.44 -5.25 2.50
C LEU A 61 3.70 -6.08 2.84
N ASP A 62 4.74 -5.44 3.39
CA ASP A 62 5.96 -6.10 3.89
C ASP A 62 5.78 -6.72 5.28
N ALA A 63 4.84 -6.23 6.07
CA ALA A 63 4.61 -6.71 7.43
C ALA A 63 4.05 -8.14 7.46
N VAL A 64 4.33 -8.85 8.55
CA VAL A 64 3.69 -10.14 8.84
C VAL A 64 2.35 -9.85 9.52
N ALA A 65 1.24 -10.12 8.83
CA ALA A 65 -0.07 -9.99 9.41
C ALA A 65 -0.26 -10.93 10.62
N PRO A 66 -0.84 -10.46 11.73
CA PRO A 66 -0.98 -11.26 12.95
C PRO A 66 -2.16 -12.25 12.89
N SER A 67 -3.11 -12.05 11.97
CA SER A 67 -4.36 -12.80 11.90
C SER A 67 -4.87 -12.94 10.46
N LEU A 68 -5.88 -13.81 10.25
CA LEU A 68 -6.56 -13.95 8.96
C LEU A 68 -7.21 -12.63 8.51
N GLU A 69 -7.72 -11.83 9.45
CA GLU A 69 -8.28 -10.50 9.17
C GLU A 69 -7.18 -9.54 8.66
N GLY A 70 -6.00 -9.57 9.29
CA GLY A 70 -4.84 -8.81 8.83
C GLY A 70 -4.41 -9.22 7.41
N VAL A 71 -4.38 -10.52 7.12
CA VAL A 71 -4.08 -11.04 5.77
C VAL A 71 -5.14 -10.55 4.76
N ALA A 72 -6.43 -10.60 5.12
CA ALA A 72 -7.50 -10.08 4.26
C ALA A 72 -7.35 -8.58 3.99
N TYR A 73 -6.88 -7.81 4.98
CA TYR A 73 -6.56 -6.40 4.83
C TYR A 73 -5.39 -6.18 3.85
N GLN A 74 -4.32 -6.97 3.94
CA GLN A 74 -3.21 -6.92 2.96
C GLN A 74 -3.68 -7.28 1.55
N ILE A 75 -4.54 -8.28 1.39
CA ILE A 75 -5.14 -8.64 0.08
C ILE A 75 -5.90 -7.46 -0.51
N ARG A 76 -6.67 -6.74 0.31
CA ARG A 76 -7.40 -5.54 -0.15
C ARG A 76 -6.44 -4.47 -0.68
N ILE A 77 -5.41 -4.12 0.10
CA ILE A 77 -4.41 -3.11 -0.31
C ILE A 77 -3.70 -3.55 -1.59
N PHE A 78 -3.25 -4.81 -1.63
CA PHE A 78 -2.60 -5.39 -2.79
C PHE A 78 -3.49 -5.29 -4.04
N ALA A 79 -4.77 -5.66 -3.91
CA ALA A 79 -5.72 -5.59 -5.01
C ALA A 79 -5.96 -4.16 -5.47
N GLU A 80 -6.06 -3.18 -4.56
CA GLU A 80 -6.22 -1.76 -4.92
C GLU A 80 -5.02 -1.24 -5.71
N ARG A 81 -3.79 -1.48 -5.23
CA ARG A 81 -2.55 -1.00 -5.84
C ARG A 81 -2.21 -1.70 -7.15
N PHE A 82 -2.44 -3.00 -7.23
CA PHE A 82 -2.02 -3.85 -8.34
C PHE A 82 -3.20 -4.39 -9.17
N HIS A 83 -4.37 -3.74 -9.15
CA HIS A 83 -5.58 -4.22 -9.87
C HIS A 83 -5.38 -4.44 -11.38
N GLN A 84 -4.39 -3.76 -12.00
CA GLN A 84 -4.04 -3.92 -13.42
C GLN A 84 -2.81 -4.81 -13.65
N ALA A 85 -2.15 -5.27 -12.60
CA ALA A 85 -0.96 -6.08 -12.72
C ALA A 85 -1.31 -7.47 -13.28
N VAL A 86 -0.62 -7.88 -14.34
CA VAL A 86 -0.69 -9.25 -14.85
C VAL A 86 0.35 -10.06 -14.10
N LEU A 87 -0.07 -10.76 -13.05
CA LEU A 87 0.81 -11.57 -12.21
C LEU A 87 1.05 -12.93 -12.87
N ASP A 88 2.05 -12.99 -13.74
CA ASP A 88 2.53 -14.23 -14.33
C ASP A 88 3.76 -14.79 -13.58
N GLU A 89 4.27 -15.94 -14.05
CA GLU A 89 5.42 -16.61 -13.44
C GLU A 89 6.71 -15.76 -13.48
N ALA A 90 6.81 -14.82 -14.44
CA ALA A 90 7.92 -13.88 -14.53
C ALA A 90 7.81 -12.74 -13.51
N GLU A 91 6.61 -12.19 -13.28
CA GLU A 91 6.34 -11.21 -12.22
C GLU A 91 6.59 -11.80 -10.82
N MET A 92 6.26 -13.08 -10.63
CA MET A 92 6.47 -13.76 -9.35
C MET A 92 7.95 -14.03 -9.03
N SER A 93 8.82 -14.06 -10.05
CA SER A 93 10.23 -14.48 -9.94
C SER A 93 11.27 -13.37 -10.14
N GLY A 94 10.86 -12.18 -10.60
CA GLY A 94 11.77 -11.05 -10.85
C GLY A 94 12.16 -10.27 -9.59
N GLU A 95 13.46 -9.95 -9.43
CA GLU A 95 13.99 -9.13 -8.33
C GLU A 95 13.49 -7.66 -8.37
N ASP A 96 13.15 -7.14 -9.55
CA ASP A 96 12.66 -5.76 -9.74
C ASP A 96 11.12 -5.66 -9.78
N ARG A 97 10.40 -6.71 -9.36
CA ARG A 97 8.93 -6.82 -9.47
C ARG A 97 8.28 -6.90 -8.08
N PRO A 98 7.96 -5.75 -7.44
CA PRO A 98 7.50 -5.73 -6.05
C PRO A 98 6.17 -6.47 -5.84
N ALA A 99 5.29 -6.51 -6.86
CA ALA A 99 3.99 -7.16 -6.76
C ALA A 99 4.10 -8.67 -6.48
N GLY A 100 5.03 -9.37 -7.16
CA GLY A 100 5.23 -10.80 -6.95
C GLY A 100 5.73 -11.14 -5.55
N GLU A 101 6.61 -10.30 -4.99
CA GLU A 101 7.13 -10.50 -3.63
C GLU A 101 6.06 -10.25 -2.56
N PHE A 102 5.30 -9.16 -2.67
CA PHE A 102 4.17 -8.89 -1.78
C PHE A 102 3.15 -10.03 -1.81
N LEU A 103 2.76 -10.50 -3.01
CA LEU A 103 1.82 -11.61 -3.12
C LEU A 103 2.35 -12.89 -2.46
N ARG A 104 3.64 -13.24 -2.66
CA ARG A 104 4.25 -14.40 -1.99
C ARG A 104 4.17 -14.30 -0.46
N ARG A 105 4.42 -13.11 0.11
CA ARG A 105 4.33 -12.88 1.56
C ARG A 105 2.89 -13.01 2.06
N ILE A 106 1.93 -12.41 1.36
CA ILE A 106 0.51 -12.51 1.69
C ILE A 106 0.04 -13.97 1.67
N LEU A 107 0.39 -14.74 0.64
CA LEU A 107 0.05 -16.16 0.53
C LEU A 107 0.67 -16.99 1.66
N THR A 108 1.93 -16.70 2.01
CA THR A 108 2.59 -17.34 3.16
C THR A 108 1.89 -17.00 4.48
N GLY A 109 1.43 -15.76 4.64
CA GLY A 109 0.63 -15.32 5.78
C GLY A 109 -0.71 -16.05 5.86
N LEU A 110 -1.39 -16.21 4.72
CA LEU A 110 -2.65 -16.94 4.61
C LEU A 110 -2.50 -18.41 5.03
N GLU A 111 -1.49 -19.09 4.51
CA GLU A 111 -1.20 -20.49 4.86
C GLU A 111 -1.01 -20.65 6.37
N ARG A 112 -0.21 -19.78 6.99
CA ARG A 112 0.03 -19.79 8.45
C ARG A 112 -1.24 -19.53 9.25
N ALA A 113 -2.00 -18.51 8.88
CA ALA A 113 -3.23 -18.13 9.59
C ALA A 113 -4.34 -19.19 9.43
N SER A 114 -4.35 -19.94 8.33
CA SER A 114 -5.32 -21.01 8.09
C SER A 114 -5.01 -22.33 8.80
N ALA A 115 -3.76 -22.52 9.25
CA ALA A 115 -3.30 -23.73 9.92
C ALA A 115 -3.31 -23.61 11.47
N ALA A 116 -3.61 -22.43 12.00
CA ALA A 116 -3.70 -22.11 13.43
C ALA A 116 -5.14 -22.28 13.95
#